data_AF-A0A8X6T7W7-F1
#
_entry.id   AF-A0A8X6T7W7-F1
#
_cell.length_a   1.000
_cell.length_b   1.000
_cell.length_c   1.000
_cell.angle_alpha   90.00
_cell.angle_beta   90.00
_cell.angle_gamma   90.00
#
_symmetry.space_group_name_H-M   'P 1'
#
loop_
_entity.id
_entity.type
_entity.pdbx_description
1 polymer ?
#
loop_
_entity_poly.entity_id
_entity_poly.type
_entity_poly.pdbx_seq_one_letter_code
_entity_poly.pdbx_strand_id
1 'polypeptide(L)'
;MEKMRRELEQKYENSTLITYGCGAHCLNLLGQDITPSSLMKHLVDIHKYFRNHHAPGAWLKECSECVSPQLPGCTKWGSQLTCLETFIRNHASYVKITNEHYEGMD
;
A
#
# COMPACT_ATOMS: atom_id res chain seq x y z
N MET A 1 19.08 1.67 11.61
CA MET A 1 20.37 2.27 11.20
C MET A 1 21.27 2.62 12.39
N GLU A 2 20.74 2.86 13.58
CA GLU A 2 21.49 3.18 14.82
C GLU A 2 22.70 2.27 15.10
N LYS A 3 22.50 0.94 15.05
CA LYS A 3 23.52 -0.07 15.37
C LYS A 3 24.71 -0.02 14.41
N MET A 4 24.44 -0.04 13.11
CA MET A 4 25.45 0.06 12.05
C MET A 4 26.28 1.35 12.19
N ARG A 5 25.63 2.46 12.54
CA ARG A 5 26.31 3.75 12.74
C ARG A 5 27.35 3.68 13.85
N ARG A 6 26.97 3.13 15.02
CA ARG A 6 27.86 2.98 16.18
C ARG A 6 29.05 2.07 15.87
N GLU A 7 28.82 0.98 15.13
CA GLU A 7 29.88 0.05 14.72
C GLU A 7 30.87 0.69 13.75
N LEU A 8 30.40 1.50 12.81
CA LEU A 8 31.26 2.24 11.88
C LEU A 8 32.07 3.32 12.62
N GLU A 9 31.45 4.08 13.52
CA GLU A 9 32.14 5.10 14.34
C GLU A 9 33.25 4.49 15.22
N GLN A 10 33.01 3.30 15.81
CA GLN A 10 34.04 2.56 16.54
C GLN A 10 35.16 2.04 15.63
N LYS A 11 34.83 1.54 14.43
CA LYS A 11 35.81 0.95 13.51
C LYS A 11 36.75 1.99 12.90
N TYR A 12 36.28 3.21 12.67
CA TYR A 12 37.06 4.28 12.05
C TYR A 12 37.57 5.31 13.07
N GLU A 13 37.88 4.87 14.31
CA GLU A 13 38.56 5.68 15.34
C GLU A 13 37.96 7.07 15.56
N ASN A 14 36.63 7.16 15.75
CA ASN A 14 35.92 8.43 15.93
C ASN A 14 36.01 9.41 14.75
N SER A 15 36.30 8.91 13.54
CA SER A 15 36.07 9.68 12.32
C SER A 15 34.62 10.17 12.29
N THR A 16 34.42 11.46 12.01
CA THR A 16 33.08 12.04 11.95
C THR A 16 32.32 11.43 10.77
N LEU A 17 31.37 10.53 11.07
CA LEU A 17 30.53 9.93 10.06
C LEU A 17 29.46 10.93 9.61
N ILE A 18 29.66 11.55 8.44
CA ILE A 18 28.65 12.43 7.87
C ILE A 18 27.56 11.57 7.23
N THR A 19 26.33 11.72 7.72
CA THR A 19 25.16 11.02 7.16
C THR A 19 24.28 12.00 6.42
N TYR A 20 23.87 11.63 5.22
CA TYR A 20 22.89 12.37 4.44
C TYR A 20 21.56 11.64 4.52
N GLY A 21 20.51 12.35 4.93
CA GLY A 21 19.15 11.86 4.82
C GLY A 21 18.76 11.74 3.34
N CYS A 22 18.08 10.65 2.98
CA CYS A 22 17.50 10.52 1.66
C CYS A 22 16.22 11.35 1.59
N GLY A 23 16.20 12.43 0.80
CA GLY A 23 15.01 13.28 0.65
C GLY A 23 13.78 12.51 0.17
N ALA A 24 13.96 11.54 -0.74
CA ALA A 24 12.88 10.67 -1.19
C ALA A 24 12.32 9.79 -0.06
N HIS A 25 13.17 9.35 0.87
CA HIS A 25 12.72 8.62 2.06
C HIS A 25 11.88 9.52 2.98
N CYS A 26 12.33 10.75 3.23
CA CYS A 26 11.59 11.72 4.03
C CYS A 26 10.22 12.05 3.42
N LEU A 27 10.16 12.24 2.10
CA LEU A 27 8.90 12.47 1.39
C LEU A 27 7.96 11.27 1.47
N ASN A 28 8.48 10.04 1.39
CA ASN A 28 7.67 8.84 1.59
C ASN A 28 7.08 8.78 3.01
N LEU A 29 7.89 9.06 4.04
CA LEU A 29 7.43 9.07 5.43
C LEU A 29 6.38 10.17 5.66
N LEU A 30 6.63 11.39 5.19
CA LEU A 30 5.65 12.47 5.25
C LEU A 30 4.35 12.08 4.55
N GLY A 31 4.46 11.47 3.36
CA GLY A 31 3.31 10.95 2.62
C GLY A 31 2.51 9.92 3.41
N GLN A 32 3.16 9.08 4.22
CA GLN A 32 2.48 8.12 5.10
C GLN A 32 1.78 8.83 6.26
N ASP A 33 2.43 9.83 6.87
CA ASP A 33 1.89 10.59 8.01
C ASP A 33 0.67 11.44 7.63
N ILE A 34 0.66 12.05 6.44
CA ILE A 34 -0.46 12.88 5.98
C ILE A 34 -1.63 12.05 5.43
N THR A 35 -1.41 10.78 5.06
CA THR A 35 -2.46 9.95 4.49
C THR A 35 -3.43 9.52 5.59
N PRO A 36 -4.75 9.78 5.48
CA PRO A 36 -5.70 9.42 6.53
C PRO A 36 -5.75 7.91 6.79
N SER A 37 -5.33 7.48 7.97
CA SER A 37 -5.23 6.07 8.34
C SER A 37 -6.59 5.37 8.40
N SER A 38 -7.65 6.08 8.80
CA SER A 38 -9.03 5.58 8.81
C SER A 38 -9.52 5.23 7.41
N LEU A 39 -9.30 6.13 6.43
CA LEU A 39 -9.64 5.88 5.03
C LEU A 39 -8.86 4.69 4.48
N MET A 40 -7.55 4.67 4.69
CA MET A 40 -6.69 3.59 4.19
C MET A 40 -7.10 2.22 4.73
N LYS A 41 -7.54 2.14 5.99
CA LYS A 41 -8.04 0.89 6.57
C LYS A 41 -9.23 0.34 5.77
N HIS A 42 -10.22 1.18 5.46
CA HIS A 42 -11.38 0.76 4.67
C HIS A 42 -11.00 0.32 3.26
N LEU A 43 -10.13 1.07 2.58
CA LEU A 43 -9.66 0.72 1.24
C LEU A 43 -8.92 -0.62 1.22
N VAL A 44 -8.07 -0.85 2.24
CA VAL A 44 -7.34 -2.11 2.40
C VAL A 44 -8.30 -3.27 2.63
N ASP A 45 -9.35 -3.08 3.43
CA ASP A 45 -10.33 -4.14 3.70
C ASP A 45 -11.12 -4.52 2.43
N ILE A 46 -11.54 -3.54 1.63
CA ILE A 46 -12.19 -3.78 0.33
C ILE A 46 -11.24 -4.51 -0.61
N HIS A 47 -10.01 -4.02 -0.78
CA HIS A 47 -9.02 -4.67 -1.64
C HIS A 47 -8.70 -6.10 -1.17
N LYS A 48 -8.60 -6.34 0.14
CA LYS A 48 -8.42 -7.69 0.69
C LYS A 48 -9.60 -8.59 0.36
N TYR A 49 -10.83 -8.09 0.47
CA TYR A 49 -12.03 -8.87 0.15
C TYR A 49 -11.98 -9.37 -1.29
N PHE A 50 -11.88 -8.47 -2.25
CA PHE A 50 -11.83 -8.81 -3.68
C PHE A 50 -10.58 -9.58 -4.08
N ARG A 51 -9.45 -9.42 -3.38
CA ARG A 51 -8.21 -10.13 -3.70
C ARG A 51 -8.19 -11.56 -3.15
N ASN A 52 -8.70 -11.76 -1.93
CA ASN A 52 -8.48 -13.00 -1.18
C ASN A 52 -9.66 -13.96 -1.23
N HIS A 53 -10.87 -13.48 -1.56
CA HIS A 53 -12.03 -14.35 -1.73
C HIS A 53 -12.13 -14.86 -3.16
N HIS A 54 -12.40 -16.15 -3.30
CA HIS A 54 -12.38 -16.82 -4.59
C HIS A 54 -13.42 -16.25 -5.56
N ALA A 55 -14.68 -16.13 -5.12
CA ALA A 55 -15.77 -15.62 -5.96
C ALA A 55 -15.61 -14.12 -6.30
N PRO A 56 -15.48 -13.19 -5.33
CA PRO A 56 -15.19 -11.79 -5.61
C PRO A 56 -13.96 -11.56 -6.51
N GLY A 57 -12.89 -12.33 -6.29
CA GLY A 57 -11.69 -12.26 -7.13
C GLY A 57 -11.89 -12.79 -8.54
N ALA A 58 -12.77 -13.77 -8.75
CA ALA A 58 -13.14 -14.25 -10.07
C ALA A 58 -14.00 -13.23 -10.82
N TRP A 59 -15.06 -12.72 -10.20
CA TRP A 59 -15.95 -11.68 -10.79
C TRP A 59 -15.19 -10.42 -11.15
N LEU A 60 -14.21 -10.02 -10.32
CA LEU A 60 -13.36 -8.89 -10.65
C LEU A 60 -12.58 -9.14 -11.94
N LYS A 61 -11.94 -10.32 -12.10
CA LYS A 61 -11.16 -10.66 -13.30
C LYS A 61 -11.99 -10.71 -14.58
N GLU A 62 -13.29 -10.96 -14.48
CA GLU A 62 -14.21 -10.93 -15.62
C GLU A 62 -14.50 -9.50 -16.11
N CYS A 63 -14.24 -8.48 -15.28
CA CYS A 63 -14.34 -7.08 -15.69
C CYS A 63 -13.14 -6.69 -16.57
N SER A 64 -13.41 -6.26 -17.81
CA SER A 64 -12.40 -5.99 -18.84
C SER A 64 -11.37 -4.90 -18.50
N GLU A 65 -11.72 -3.93 -17.65
CA GLU A 65 -10.85 -2.78 -17.33
C GLU A 65 -10.25 -2.81 -15.91
N CYS A 66 -10.54 -3.87 -15.14
CA CYS A 66 -10.08 -3.97 -13.76
C CYS A 66 -8.57 -4.25 -13.67
N VAL A 67 -7.98 -3.84 -12.56
CA VAL A 67 -6.60 -4.17 -12.19
C VAL A 67 -6.55 -4.98 -10.90
N SER A 68 -5.48 -5.74 -10.70
CA SER A 68 -5.32 -6.50 -9.46
C SER A 68 -5.20 -5.55 -8.25
N PRO A 69 -6.04 -5.71 -7.21
CA PRO A 69 -6.01 -4.92 -5.98
C PRO A 69 -4.60 -4.82 -5.37
N GLN A 70 -4.08 -3.61 -5.19
CA GLN A 70 -2.76 -3.38 -4.61
C GLN A 70 -2.88 -3.07 -3.11
N LEU A 71 -2.20 -3.87 -2.28
CA LEU A 71 -2.13 -3.63 -0.84
C LEU A 71 -0.87 -2.84 -0.48
N PRO A 72 -0.96 -1.87 0.44
CA PRO A 72 0.20 -1.12 0.91
C PRO A 72 1.17 -2.07 1.64
N GLY A 73 2.47 -1.86 1.43
CA GLY A 73 3.54 -2.67 1.99
C GLY A 73 4.62 -1.80 2.63
N CYS A 74 5.18 -2.24 3.76
CA CYS A 74 6.17 -1.47 4.51
C CYS A 74 7.50 -1.24 3.77
N THR A 75 7.83 -2.10 2.81
CA THR A 75 9.07 -2.01 2.02
C THR A 75 8.91 -1.24 0.70
N LYS A 76 7.67 -0.99 0.25
CA LYS A 76 7.38 -0.38 -1.05
C LYS A 76 6.95 1.06 -0.85
N TRP A 77 7.83 1.99 -1.22
CA TRP A 77 7.57 3.42 -1.11
C TRP A 77 6.40 3.84 -1.99
N GLY A 78 5.56 4.75 -1.50
CA GLY A 78 4.35 5.21 -2.19
C GLY A 78 3.25 4.15 -2.34
N SER A 79 3.35 3.00 -1.67
CA SER A 79 2.36 1.92 -1.82
C SER A 79 0.94 2.28 -1.35
N GLN A 80 0.81 3.30 -0.49
CA GLN A 80 -0.48 3.90 -0.13
C GLN A 80 -1.15 4.59 -1.33
N LEU A 81 -0.37 5.27 -2.18
CA LEU A 81 -0.88 5.92 -3.40
C LEU A 81 -1.32 4.87 -4.41
N THR A 82 -0.51 3.84 -4.62
CA THR A 82 -0.87 2.75 -5.52
C THR A 82 -2.14 2.02 -5.06
N CYS A 83 -2.32 1.81 -3.75
CA CYS A 83 -3.55 1.26 -3.17
C CYS A 83 -4.78 2.14 -3.51
N LEU A 84 -4.68 3.45 -3.30
CA LEU A 84 -5.70 4.43 -3.64
C LEU A 84 -6.03 4.46 -5.15
N GLU A 85 -5.01 4.56 -6.00
CA GLU A 85 -5.17 4.61 -7.46
C GLU A 85 -5.85 3.35 -8.00
N THR A 86 -5.45 2.17 -7.51
CA THR A 86 -6.09 0.91 -7.91
C THR A 86 -7.51 0.81 -7.40
N PHE A 87 -7.82 1.38 -6.23
CA PHE A 87 -9.20 1.45 -5.76
C PHE A 87 -10.05 2.34 -6.67
N ILE A 88 -9.57 3.55 -7.01
CA ILE A 88 -10.28 4.48 -7.89
C ILE A 88 -10.58 3.82 -9.24
N ARG A 89 -9.59 3.14 -9.83
CA ARG A 89 -9.74 2.45 -11.10
C ARG A 89 -10.75 1.31 -11.05
N ASN A 90 -10.76 0.55 -9.96
CA ASN A 90 -11.67 -0.59 -9.79
C ASN A 90 -13.04 -0.22 -9.22
N HIS A 91 -13.24 1.03 -8.78
CA HIS A 91 -14.43 1.43 -8.02
C HIS A 91 -15.73 1.09 -8.74
N ALA A 92 -15.82 1.42 -10.05
CA ALA A 92 -17.01 1.10 -10.85
C ALA A 92 -17.29 -0.41 -10.89
N SER A 93 -16.25 -1.22 -11.04
CA SER A 93 -16.34 -2.69 -11.02
C SER A 93 -16.76 -3.22 -9.66
N TYR A 94 -16.23 -2.67 -8.55
CA TYR A 94 -16.65 -3.06 -7.20
C TYR A 94 -18.13 -2.80 -6.99
N VAL A 95 -18.62 -1.61 -7.33
CA VAL A 95 -20.04 -1.27 -7.21
C VAL A 95 -20.90 -2.18 -8.08
N LYS A 96 -20.50 -2.44 -9.33
CA LYS A 96 -21.20 -3.36 -10.23
C LYS A 96 -21.32 -4.75 -9.63
N ILE A 97 -20.20 -5.34 -9.20
CA ILE A 97 -20.16 -6.70 -8.65
C ILE A 97 -20.98 -6.78 -7.36
N THR A 98 -20.90 -5.78 -6.48
CA THR A 98 -21.73 -5.73 -5.26
C THR A 98 -23.21 -5.66 -5.57
N ASN A 99 -23.63 -4.94 -6.61
CA ASN A 99 -25.04 -4.90 -7.01
C ASN A 99 -25.52 -6.21 -7.66
N GLU A 100 -24.69 -6.86 -8.47
CA GLU A 100 -25.04 -8.07 -9.21
C GLU A 100 -25.00 -9.33 -8.34
N HIS A 101 -24.06 -9.39 -7.39
CA HIS A 101 -23.78 -10.59 -6.60
C HIS A 101 -23.99 -10.40 -5.09
N TYR A 102 -24.77 -9.38 -4.68
CA TYR A 102 -24.99 -9.05 -3.26
C TYR A 102 -25.34 -10.27 -2.39
N GLU A 103 -26.23 -11.14 -2.87
CA GLU A 103 -26.68 -12.34 -2.14
C GLU A 103 -25.61 -13.45 -2.04
N GLY A 104 -24.62 -13.43 -2.93
CA GLY A 104 -23.51 -14.39 -2.96
C GLY A 104 -22.22 -13.86 -2.33
N MET A 105 -22.27 -12.69 -1.68
CA MET A 105 -21.16 -12.13 -0.92
C MET A 105 -21.24 -12.60 0.53
N ASP A 106 -20.22 -13.36 0.95
CA ASP A 106 -19.98 -13.72 2.37
C ASP A 106 -19.47 -12.51 3.17
#